data_AF-A0A2V2Z0J2-F1
#
_entry.id   AF-A0A2V2Z0J2-F1
#
_cell.length_a   1.000
_cell.length_b   1.000
_cell.length_c   1.000
_cell.angle_alpha   90.00
_cell.angle_beta   90.00
_cell.angle_gamma   90.00
#
_symmetry.space_group_name_H-M   'P 1'
#
loop_
_entity.id
_entity.type
_entity.pdbx_description
1 polymer ?
#
loop_
_entity_poly.entity_id
_entity_poly.type
_entity_poly.pdbx_seq_one_letter_code
_entity_poly.pdbx_strand_id
1 'polypeptide(L)'
;MTHNTIPMVELLSLEQSSNRYQMEIAITRSSGEANIDWFELDDFTYSQLSLLQVEGYRIRLSLYAKWDPYQRHYYSTIVRIKGSFQETLYFICSNTYIQQLSALRMRLSSVQVEEALTSAVDLDKVSAEENSAPAQQQAAGTARRNKLLRGRGLLWKASLISLLLLLAMMFRMQELLFIDRVDATDEHSSNSRSSHPSSVVEAAVSDSQHAVLTVGSANKALIEPLVTAAPKTNTANAAKSETKVQTKDAASKTNVQHNELKSDGYTYSLPKGYVALTFDDGPSAYTKQIVDILTDNDVAGTFLFIGKNAAKNRSAVGYAVEHGMSVGNHSWDHSKLTKLTDKAKLANITQTNDELVSDGAKQVTLFRPPYGLINSELAAQVKKQKMKVLMWNRDPEDWNADTRDEILDYFEKVNPSGGIYVLHEKKHTVEALPAIIEYLKKKQLKFVIFE
;
A
#
# COMPACT_ATOMS: atom_id res chain seq x y z
N MET A 1 23.72 -22.61 4.44
CA MET A 1 22.55 -21.72 4.59
C MET A 1 22.19 -21.20 3.22
N THR A 2 21.11 -21.69 2.60
CA THR A 2 20.65 -21.23 1.29
C THR A 2 19.82 -19.95 1.45
N HIS A 3 20.22 -18.88 0.78
CA HIS A 3 19.42 -17.65 0.75
C HIS A 3 18.22 -17.87 -0.16
N ASN A 4 17.00 -17.85 0.39
CA ASN A 4 15.80 -17.87 -0.44
C ASN A 4 15.53 -16.47 -1.02
N THR A 5 16.34 -16.07 -1.99
CA THR A 5 16.14 -14.84 -2.78
C THR A 5 14.97 -15.02 -3.74
N ILE A 6 14.17 -13.96 -3.88
CA ILE A 6 13.13 -13.90 -4.92
C ILE A 6 13.84 -14.05 -6.28
N PRO A 7 13.42 -14.99 -7.15
CA PRO A 7 14.05 -15.15 -8.45
C PRO A 7 13.92 -13.86 -9.26
N MET A 8 15.05 -13.39 -9.78
CA MET A 8 15.12 -12.21 -10.63
C MET A 8 14.71 -12.62 -12.04
N VAL A 9 13.70 -11.94 -12.60
CA VAL A 9 13.22 -12.19 -13.96
C VAL A 9 13.64 -11.02 -14.84
N GLU A 10 14.35 -11.31 -15.92
CA GLU A 10 14.92 -10.33 -16.84
C GLU A 10 14.43 -10.59 -18.26
N LEU A 11 14.01 -9.55 -18.97
CA LEU A 11 13.66 -9.63 -20.40
C LEU A 11 14.96 -9.61 -21.20
N LEU A 12 15.21 -10.67 -21.98
CA LEU A 12 16.40 -10.81 -22.82
C LEU A 12 16.16 -10.26 -24.22
N SER A 13 15.07 -10.70 -24.86
CA SER A 13 14.73 -10.37 -26.24
C SER A 13 13.22 -10.25 -26.42
N LEU A 14 12.81 -9.48 -27.42
CA LEU A 14 11.43 -9.28 -27.84
C LEU A 14 11.38 -9.55 -29.35
N GLU A 15 10.74 -10.65 -29.75
CA GLU A 15 10.80 -11.18 -31.10
C GLU A 15 9.44 -11.15 -31.81
N GLN A 16 9.47 -10.77 -33.09
CA GLN A 16 8.35 -10.86 -34.01
C GLN A 16 8.70 -11.81 -35.16
N SER A 17 8.03 -12.96 -35.19
CA SER A 17 7.96 -13.85 -36.34
C SER A 17 6.66 -13.63 -37.11
N SER A 18 6.59 -14.09 -38.37
CA SER A 18 5.53 -13.77 -39.34
C SER A 18 4.07 -14.00 -38.91
N ASN A 19 3.82 -14.67 -37.78
CA ASN A 19 2.49 -14.79 -37.18
C ASN A 19 2.53 -14.99 -35.65
N ARG A 20 3.64 -14.62 -34.97
CA ARG A 20 3.82 -14.78 -33.51
C ARG A 20 4.67 -13.67 -32.93
N TYR A 21 4.24 -13.17 -31.78
CA TYR A 21 5.03 -12.28 -30.92
C TYR A 21 5.47 -13.07 -29.70
N GLN A 22 6.76 -13.00 -29.36
CA GLN A 22 7.30 -13.71 -28.22
C GLN A 22 8.27 -12.81 -27.45
N MET A 23 8.40 -13.06 -26.14
CA MET A 23 9.48 -12.50 -25.35
C MET A 23 10.23 -13.61 -24.62
N GLU A 24 11.55 -13.51 -24.65
CA GLU A 24 12.47 -14.39 -23.96
C GLU A 24 12.79 -13.81 -22.58
N ILE A 25 12.67 -14.62 -21.54
CA ILE A 25 13.02 -14.21 -20.18
C ILE A 25 14.09 -15.11 -19.57
N ALA A 26 15.07 -14.49 -18.92
CA ALA A 26 15.98 -15.17 -18.01
C ALA A 26 15.40 -15.13 -16.59
N ILE A 27 15.41 -16.28 -15.92
CA ILE A 27 14.99 -16.44 -14.53
C ILE A 27 16.22 -16.85 -13.72
N THR A 28 16.84 -15.90 -13.04
CA THR A 28 18.03 -16.14 -12.20
C THR A 28 17.62 -16.49 -10.76
N ARG A 29 18.05 -17.66 -10.28
CA ARG A 29 17.84 -18.13 -8.90
C ARG A 29 19.00 -17.74 -7.97
N SER A 30 18.83 -18.01 -6.68
CA SER A 30 19.85 -17.83 -5.64
C SER A 30 21.17 -18.56 -5.92
N SER A 31 21.11 -19.68 -6.65
CA SER A 31 22.26 -20.48 -7.07
C SER A 31 23.13 -19.79 -8.13
N GLY A 32 22.66 -18.69 -8.73
CA GLY A 32 23.29 -18.04 -9.89
C GLY A 32 22.91 -18.69 -11.22
N GLU A 33 22.20 -19.83 -11.21
CA GLU A 33 21.67 -20.45 -12.42
C GLU A 33 20.54 -19.60 -13.02
N ALA A 34 20.63 -19.39 -14.33
CA ALA A 34 19.62 -18.69 -15.11
C ALA A 34 18.93 -19.69 -16.05
N ASN A 35 17.64 -19.90 -15.87
CA ASN A 35 16.82 -20.67 -16.80
C ASN A 35 16.13 -19.73 -17.78
N ILE A 36 16.07 -20.11 -19.05
CA ILE A 36 15.35 -19.36 -20.09
C ILE A 36 13.92 -19.90 -20.17
N ASP A 37 12.94 -19.00 -20.26
CA ASP A 37 11.53 -19.31 -20.49
C ASP A 37 10.95 -18.34 -21.54
N TRP A 38 9.84 -18.71 -22.16
CA TRP A 38 9.25 -17.99 -23.30
C TRP A 38 7.80 -17.64 -23.02
N PHE A 39 7.43 -16.39 -23.26
CA PHE A 39 6.04 -15.94 -23.20
C PHE A 39 5.55 -15.66 -24.62
N GLU A 40 4.39 -16.20 -24.98
CA GLU A 40 3.69 -15.81 -26.21
C GLU A 40 2.85 -14.57 -25.94
N LEU A 41 3.11 -13.50 -26.71
CA LEU A 41 2.44 -12.21 -26.56
C LEU A 41 1.35 -12.06 -27.61
N ASP A 42 0.28 -11.38 -27.23
CA ASP A 42 -0.61 -10.72 -28.17
C ASP A 42 0.03 -9.46 -28.77
N ASP A 43 -0.45 -9.09 -29.96
CA ASP A 43 -0.09 -7.89 -30.72
C ASP A 43 -0.10 -6.60 -29.88
N PHE A 44 -1.11 -6.47 -29.01
CA PHE A 44 -1.28 -5.32 -28.14
C PHE A 44 -0.14 -5.20 -27.11
N THR A 45 0.11 -6.25 -26.33
CA THR A 45 1.16 -6.25 -25.31
C THR A 45 2.56 -6.16 -25.93
N TYR A 46 2.79 -6.82 -27.07
CA TYR A 46 4.03 -6.68 -27.84
C TYR A 46 4.26 -5.24 -28.31
N SER A 47 3.24 -4.59 -28.87
CA SER A 47 3.32 -3.19 -29.30
C SER A 47 3.62 -2.25 -28.14
N GLN A 48 2.99 -2.45 -26.98
CA GLN A 48 3.23 -1.65 -25.78
C GLN A 48 4.67 -1.82 -25.25
N LEU A 49 5.23 -3.03 -25.25
CA LEU A 49 6.63 -3.29 -24.87
C LEU A 49 7.62 -2.70 -25.89
N SER A 50 7.33 -2.79 -27.18
CA SER A 50 8.20 -2.29 -28.26
C SER A 50 8.41 -0.77 -28.18
N LEU A 51 7.40 -0.03 -27.75
CA LEU A 51 7.48 1.43 -27.53
C LEU A 51 8.43 1.82 -26.40
N LEU A 52 8.77 0.92 -25.47
CA LEU A 52 9.61 1.23 -24.31
C LEU A 52 11.12 1.25 -24.59
N GLN A 53 11.55 1.03 -25.84
CA GLN A 53 12.97 1.04 -26.26
C GLN A 53 13.86 0.23 -25.30
N VAL A 54 13.68 -1.09 -25.34
CA VAL A 54 14.35 -2.04 -24.43
C VAL A 54 15.81 -2.33 -24.82
N GLU A 55 16.22 -2.02 -26.04
CA GLU A 55 17.56 -2.29 -26.57
C GLU A 55 18.67 -1.56 -25.80
N GLY A 56 19.78 -2.26 -25.54
CA GLY A 56 20.97 -1.68 -24.90
C GLY A 56 20.82 -1.38 -23.40
N TYR A 57 19.77 -1.89 -22.77
CA TYR A 57 19.54 -1.88 -21.32
C TYR A 57 19.41 -3.30 -20.79
N ARG A 58 19.78 -3.51 -19.52
CA ARG A 58 19.38 -4.70 -18.77
C ARG A 58 17.96 -4.46 -18.24
N ILE A 59 17.02 -5.31 -18.61
CA ILE A 59 15.60 -5.11 -18.30
C ILE A 59 15.15 -6.10 -17.23
N ARG A 60 14.68 -5.63 -16.08
CA ARG A 60 13.99 -6.48 -15.09
C ARG A 60 12.48 -6.38 -15.25
N LEU A 61 11.80 -7.52 -15.20
CA LEU A 61 10.36 -7.64 -15.36
C LEU A 61 9.68 -7.73 -13.98
N SER A 62 8.60 -6.98 -13.77
CA SER A 62 7.71 -7.24 -12.64
C SER A 62 6.88 -8.50 -12.88
N LEU A 63 6.87 -9.40 -11.89
CA LEU A 63 5.95 -10.55 -11.85
C LEU A 63 4.50 -10.16 -11.47
N TYR A 64 4.28 -8.89 -11.14
CA TYR A 64 3.02 -8.37 -10.61
C TYR A 64 2.53 -7.23 -11.51
N ALA A 65 1.61 -7.55 -12.42
CA ALA A 65 0.78 -6.56 -13.09
C ALA A 65 -0.29 -6.04 -12.13
N LYS A 66 -0.74 -4.80 -12.35
CA LYS A 66 -1.71 -4.07 -11.52
C LYS A 66 -2.89 -3.61 -12.36
N TRP A 67 -4.08 -3.57 -11.78
CA TRP A 67 -5.28 -3.04 -12.45
C TRP A 67 -5.33 -1.51 -12.29
N ASP A 68 -5.57 -0.77 -13.37
CA ASP A 68 -5.97 0.64 -13.33
C ASP A 68 -7.51 0.72 -13.42
N PRO A 69 -8.22 1.00 -12.31
CA PRO A 69 -9.68 1.07 -12.32
C PRO A 69 -10.24 2.27 -13.10
N TYR A 70 -9.42 3.30 -13.35
CA TYR A 70 -9.84 4.51 -14.08
C TYR A 70 -9.71 4.32 -15.59
N GLN A 71 -8.63 3.67 -16.03
CA GLN A 71 -8.39 3.39 -17.45
C GLN A 71 -8.93 2.02 -17.89
N ARG A 72 -9.37 1.18 -16.94
CA ARG A 72 -10.00 -0.12 -17.14
C ARG A 72 -9.12 -1.11 -17.93
N HIS A 73 -7.83 -1.06 -17.66
CA HIS A 73 -6.83 -1.97 -18.19
C HIS A 73 -5.84 -2.39 -17.10
N TYR A 74 -5.07 -3.43 -17.38
CA TYR A 74 -3.94 -3.79 -16.55
C TYR A 74 -2.67 -3.16 -17.08
N TYR A 75 -1.78 -2.79 -16.18
CA TYR A 75 -0.43 -2.37 -16.51
C TYR A 75 0.61 -3.21 -15.78
N SER A 76 1.71 -3.47 -16.45
CA SER A 76 2.90 -4.11 -15.88
C SER A 76 4.05 -3.11 -15.88
N THR A 77 5.11 -3.44 -15.15
CA THR A 77 6.30 -2.59 -15.06
C THR A 77 7.55 -3.33 -15.50
N ILE A 78 8.41 -2.62 -16.21
CA ILE A 78 9.81 -3.00 -16.41
C ILE A 78 10.71 -2.00 -15.73
N VAL A 79 11.90 -2.45 -15.34
CA VAL A 79 12.98 -1.59 -14.85
C VAL A 79 14.13 -1.65 -15.82
N ARG A 80 14.43 -0.54 -16.51
CA ARG A 80 15.60 -0.39 -17.38
C ARG A 80 16.82 -0.05 -16.54
N ILE A 81 17.92 -0.76 -16.74
CA ILE A 81 19.17 -0.59 -15.98
C ILE A 81 20.35 -0.41 -16.95
N LYS A 82 21.17 0.61 -16.73
CA LYS A 82 22.42 0.85 -17.48
C LYS A 82 23.48 1.48 -16.58
N GLY A 83 24.45 0.67 -16.14
CA GLY A 83 25.40 1.09 -15.11
C GLY A 83 24.66 1.40 -13.80
N SER A 84 24.81 2.62 -13.29
CA SER A 84 24.07 3.12 -12.12
C SER A 84 22.72 3.77 -12.45
N PHE A 85 22.39 3.95 -13.73
CA PHE A 85 21.08 4.47 -14.13
C PHE A 85 20.02 3.37 -14.01
N GLN A 86 18.91 3.70 -13.35
CA GLN A 86 17.74 2.84 -13.21
C GLN A 86 16.46 3.66 -13.42
N GLU A 87 15.57 3.18 -14.29
CA GLU A 87 14.29 3.80 -14.60
C GLU A 87 13.17 2.76 -14.60
N THR A 88 12.04 3.06 -13.95
CA THR A 88 10.86 2.20 -13.96
C THR A 88 9.88 2.70 -15.02
N LEU A 89 9.61 1.88 -16.02
CA LEU A 89 8.63 2.14 -17.07
C LEU A 89 7.37 1.29 -16.86
N TYR A 90 6.26 1.81 -17.35
CA TYR A 90 4.93 1.22 -17.23
C TYR A 90 4.41 0.98 -18.65
N PHE A 91 3.82 -0.19 -18.88
CA PHE A 91 3.17 -0.53 -20.13
C PHE A 91 1.82 -1.19 -19.86
N ILE A 92 0.84 -0.92 -20.71
CA ILE A 92 -0.46 -1.60 -20.64
C ILE A 92 -0.27 -3.03 -21.15
N CYS A 93 -0.90 -4.00 -20.51
CA CYS A 93 -0.76 -5.41 -20.86
C CYS A 93 -2.09 -6.16 -20.86
N SER A 94 -2.14 -7.25 -21.61
CA SER A 94 -3.34 -8.08 -21.75
C SER A 94 -3.54 -9.08 -20.61
N ASN A 95 -4.74 -9.64 -20.54
CA ASN A 95 -5.03 -10.80 -19.68
C ASN A 95 -4.16 -12.03 -20.02
N THR A 96 -3.79 -12.23 -21.28
CA THR A 96 -2.95 -13.36 -21.74
C THR A 96 -1.54 -13.28 -21.15
N TYR A 97 -0.96 -12.08 -21.14
CA TYR A 97 0.33 -11.82 -20.52
C TYR A 97 0.27 -12.01 -18.99
N ILE A 98 -0.80 -11.55 -18.33
CA ILE A 98 -0.99 -11.69 -16.88
C ILE A 98 -1.15 -13.14 -16.46
N GLN A 99 -1.87 -13.94 -17.25
CA GLN A 99 -2.02 -15.37 -17.00
C GLN A 99 -0.66 -16.09 -17.04
N GLN A 100 0.21 -15.73 -17.99
CA GLN A 100 1.57 -16.28 -18.07
C GLN A 100 2.46 -15.81 -16.92
N LEU A 101 2.40 -14.53 -16.50
CA LEU A 101 3.06 -14.06 -15.27
C LEU A 101 2.56 -14.84 -14.05
N SER A 102 1.26 -15.13 -13.97
CA SER A 102 0.68 -15.91 -12.88
C SER A 102 1.16 -17.36 -12.87
N ALA A 103 1.16 -18.03 -14.03
CA ALA A 103 1.68 -19.38 -14.19
C ALA A 103 3.19 -19.46 -13.89
N LEU A 104 3.96 -18.43 -14.26
CA LEU A 104 5.36 -18.31 -13.91
C LEU A 104 5.55 -18.16 -12.40
N ARG A 105 4.84 -17.24 -11.73
CA ARG A 105 4.88 -17.10 -10.26
C ARG A 105 4.59 -18.44 -9.56
N MET A 106 3.54 -19.15 -9.97
CA MET A 106 3.19 -20.44 -9.39
C MET A 106 4.30 -21.49 -9.57
N ARG A 107 4.89 -21.61 -10.77
CA ARG A 107 6.04 -22.51 -11.02
C ARG A 107 7.27 -22.15 -10.19
N LEU A 108 7.55 -20.86 -10.01
CA LEU A 108 8.68 -20.38 -9.20
C LEU A 108 8.46 -20.67 -7.71
N SER A 109 7.22 -20.58 -7.23
CA SER A 109 6.86 -20.94 -5.86
C SER A 109 6.90 -22.46 -5.62
N SER A 110 6.44 -23.29 -6.58
CA SER A 110 6.42 -24.75 -6.40
C SER A 110 7.82 -25.36 -6.38
N VAL A 111 8.74 -24.90 -7.23
CA VAL A 111 10.11 -25.44 -7.26
C VAL A 111 10.93 -25.04 -6.03
N GLN A 112 10.66 -23.89 -5.41
CA GLN A 112 11.24 -23.54 -4.10
C GLN A 112 10.83 -24.53 -3.00
N VAL A 113 9.63 -25.12 -3.07
CA VAL A 113 9.19 -26.15 -2.13
C VAL A 113 9.93 -27.47 -2.39
N GLU A 114 10.13 -27.86 -3.66
CA GLU A 114 10.90 -29.06 -3.99
C GLU A 114 12.40 -28.93 -3.62
N GLU A 115 13.04 -27.79 -3.88
CA GLU A 115 14.43 -27.52 -3.45
C GLU A 115 14.57 -27.51 -1.91
N ALA A 116 13.56 -27.00 -1.19
CA ALA A 116 13.54 -27.03 0.28
C ALA A 116 13.34 -28.46 0.83
N LEU A 117 12.57 -29.30 0.13
CA LEU A 117 12.34 -30.70 0.52
C LEU A 117 13.55 -31.59 0.21
N THR A 118 14.20 -31.43 -0.94
CA THR A 118 15.41 -32.21 -1.27
C THR A 118 16.60 -31.84 -0.38
N SER A 119 16.81 -30.56 -0.11
CA SER A 119 17.85 -30.13 0.84
C SER A 119 17.57 -30.52 2.30
N ALA A 120 16.32 -30.81 2.67
CA ALA A 120 16.01 -31.41 3.97
C ALA A 120 16.36 -32.91 4.02
N VAL A 121 16.16 -33.66 2.92
CA VAL A 121 16.43 -35.11 2.85
C VAL A 121 17.93 -35.44 2.90
N ASP A 122 18.80 -34.57 2.39
CA ASP A 122 20.26 -34.77 2.49
C ASP A 122 20.84 -34.49 3.89
N LEU A 123 20.14 -33.73 4.75
CA LEU A 123 20.61 -33.44 6.11
C LEU A 123 20.45 -34.62 7.08
N ASP A 124 19.44 -35.47 6.88
CA ASP A 124 19.21 -36.67 7.71
C ASP A 124 20.20 -37.82 7.44
N LYS A 125 21.04 -37.72 6.39
CA LYS A 125 22.08 -38.72 6.07
C LYS A 125 23.41 -38.52 6.77
N VAL A 126 23.62 -37.39 7.47
CA VAL A 126 24.95 -37.02 8.01
C VAL A 126 25.09 -37.32 9.52
N SER A 127 24.02 -37.75 10.20
CA SER A 127 24.01 -37.95 11.66
C SER A 127 23.90 -39.42 12.11
N ALA A 128 24.30 -40.39 11.27
CA ALA A 128 24.06 -41.82 11.53
C ALA A 128 25.26 -42.77 11.28
N GLU A 129 26.50 -42.31 11.46
CA GLU A 129 27.70 -43.17 11.45
C GLU A 129 28.68 -42.86 12.59
N GLU A 130 28.33 -43.18 13.85
CA GLU A 130 29.33 -43.52 14.89
C GLU A 130 28.71 -44.30 16.07
N ASN A 131 28.69 -45.63 15.98
CA ASN A 131 29.03 -46.60 17.05
C ASN A 131 28.64 -48.04 16.64
N SER A 132 29.64 -48.85 16.28
CA SER A 132 29.62 -50.31 16.32
C SER A 132 29.96 -50.76 17.77
N ALA A 133 29.63 -51.93 18.32
CA ALA A 133 28.98 -53.19 17.92
C ALA A 133 28.70 -54.01 19.24
N PRO A 134 28.30 -55.30 19.26
CA PRO A 134 27.42 -56.08 18.36
C PRO A 134 26.32 -56.92 19.08
N ALA A 135 25.34 -57.36 18.28
CA ALA A 135 24.59 -58.64 18.35
C ALA A 135 23.86 -59.12 19.63
N GLN A 136 22.55 -59.38 19.49
CA GLN A 136 22.02 -60.76 19.58
C GLN A 136 20.67 -60.93 18.84
N GLN A 137 20.30 -62.19 18.57
CA GLN A 137 19.25 -62.61 17.64
C GLN A 137 17.86 -62.74 18.29
N GLN A 138 16.80 -62.54 17.51
CA GLN A 138 15.58 -63.38 17.33
C GLN A 138 14.39 -62.50 16.89
N ALA A 139 13.34 -62.96 16.23
CA ALA A 139 13.06 -63.98 15.22
C ALA A 139 11.54 -63.95 14.98
N ALA A 140 11.12 -64.08 13.72
CA ALA A 140 9.79 -64.54 13.25
C ALA A 140 8.47 -63.77 13.58
N GLY A 141 7.63 -63.67 12.53
CA GLY A 141 6.17 -63.47 12.62
C GLY A 141 5.67 -62.03 12.44
N THR A 142 4.58 -61.74 11.70
CA THR A 142 3.78 -62.62 10.81
C THR A 142 3.01 -61.75 9.79
N ALA A 143 2.67 -62.30 8.63
CA ALA A 143 1.90 -61.60 7.60
C ALA A 143 0.41 -61.44 7.95
N ARG A 144 -0.22 -60.32 7.57
CA ARG A 144 -1.30 -60.30 6.54
C ARG A 144 -1.90 -58.92 6.23
N ARG A 145 -2.00 -58.65 4.93
CA ARG A 145 -3.13 -58.04 4.18
C ARG A 145 -4.22 -57.29 4.98
N ASN A 146 -4.52 -56.08 4.51
CA ASN A 146 -5.77 -55.92 3.74
C ASN A 146 -5.63 -54.91 2.59
N LYS A 147 -6.40 -55.14 1.53
CA LYS A 147 -6.41 -54.40 0.26
C LYS A 147 -7.88 -54.21 -0.15
N LEU A 148 -8.16 -53.22 -1.00
CA LEU A 148 -9.48 -52.81 -1.52
C LEU A 148 -10.37 -52.01 -0.55
N LEU A 149 -10.67 -50.78 -0.97
CA LEU A 149 -12.01 -50.44 -1.48
C LEU A 149 -11.85 -49.42 -2.62
N ARG A 150 -12.50 -49.68 -3.76
CA ARG A 150 -12.42 -48.84 -4.96
C ARG A 150 -13.84 -48.66 -5.51
N GLY A 151 -14.25 -47.40 -5.70
CA GLY A 151 -15.38 -47.04 -6.56
C GLY A 151 -16.73 -46.80 -5.87
N ARG A 152 -17.17 -45.53 -5.88
CA ARG A 152 -18.52 -45.14 -6.31
C ARG A 152 -18.62 -43.63 -6.55
N GLY A 153 -18.25 -43.21 -7.77
CA GLY A 153 -18.67 -41.93 -8.31
C GLY A 153 -19.82 -42.16 -9.28
N LEU A 154 -21.03 -41.71 -8.93
CA LEU A 154 -22.18 -41.42 -9.80
C LEU A 154 -23.35 -41.05 -8.87
N LEU A 155 -23.71 -39.75 -8.77
CA LEU A 155 -25.03 -39.26 -8.30
C LEU A 155 -25.21 -37.72 -8.32
N TRP A 156 -24.16 -36.92 -8.54
CA TRP A 156 -24.25 -35.44 -8.46
C TRP A 156 -24.61 -34.71 -9.78
N LYS A 157 -24.93 -35.41 -10.86
CA LYS A 157 -25.25 -34.78 -12.17
C LYS A 157 -26.74 -34.42 -12.39
N ALA A 158 -27.63 -34.71 -11.44
CA ALA A 158 -29.05 -34.37 -11.56
C ALA A 158 -29.41 -32.94 -11.11
N SER A 159 -28.58 -32.29 -10.28
CA SER A 159 -28.97 -31.02 -9.63
C SER A 159 -28.73 -29.75 -10.46
N LEU A 160 -27.79 -29.76 -11.42
CA LEU A 160 -27.49 -28.56 -12.24
C LEU A 160 -28.54 -28.28 -13.32
N ILE A 161 -29.17 -29.31 -13.87
CA ILE A 161 -30.11 -29.16 -15.00
C ILE A 161 -31.42 -28.50 -14.53
N SER A 162 -31.88 -28.81 -13.32
CA SER A 162 -33.05 -28.16 -12.70
C SER A 162 -32.82 -26.67 -12.44
N LEU A 163 -31.61 -26.30 -12.00
CA LEU A 163 -31.26 -24.89 -11.73
C LEU A 163 -31.16 -24.06 -13.02
N LEU A 164 -30.60 -24.64 -14.10
CA LEU A 164 -30.54 -24.00 -15.42
C LEU A 164 -31.92 -23.77 -16.06
N LEU A 165 -32.85 -24.71 -15.87
CA LEU A 165 -34.24 -24.55 -16.35
C LEU A 165 -35.00 -23.46 -15.57
N LEU A 166 -34.79 -23.35 -14.25
CA LEU A 166 -35.33 -22.26 -13.44
C LEU A 166 -34.79 -20.88 -13.86
N LEU A 167 -33.48 -20.78 -14.11
CA LEU A 167 -32.87 -19.53 -14.59
C LEU A 167 -33.42 -19.10 -15.96
N ALA A 168 -33.57 -20.05 -16.89
CA ALA A 168 -34.14 -19.80 -18.21
C ALA A 168 -35.62 -19.37 -18.16
N MET A 169 -36.39 -19.88 -17.18
CA MET A 169 -37.78 -19.49 -16.96
C MET A 169 -37.91 -18.07 -16.41
N MET A 170 -36.99 -17.65 -15.52
CA MET A 170 -36.95 -16.26 -15.04
C MET A 170 -36.58 -15.26 -16.14
N PHE A 171 -35.64 -15.62 -17.02
CA PHE A 171 -35.23 -14.74 -18.13
C PHE A 171 -36.35 -14.49 -19.16
N ARG A 172 -37.26 -15.47 -19.35
CA ARG A 172 -38.47 -15.33 -20.19
C ARG A 172 -39.53 -14.39 -19.62
N MET A 173 -39.45 -14.01 -18.34
CA MET A 173 -40.47 -13.19 -17.66
C MET A 173 -40.17 -11.69 -17.72
N GLN A 174 -38.97 -11.29 -18.21
CA GLN A 174 -38.54 -9.89 -18.27
C GLN A 174 -38.87 -9.18 -19.60
N GLU A 175 -39.19 -9.92 -20.67
CA GLU A 175 -39.57 -9.34 -21.98
C GLU A 175 -41.06 -8.94 -22.11
N LEU A 176 -41.89 -9.14 -21.07
CA LEU A 176 -43.34 -8.89 -21.12
C LEU A 176 -43.80 -7.56 -20.47
N LEU A 177 -42.89 -6.62 -20.21
CA LEU A 177 -43.19 -5.37 -19.48
C LEU A 177 -42.77 -4.06 -20.17
N PHE A 178 -42.46 -4.07 -21.48
CA PHE A 178 -42.25 -2.85 -22.26
C PHE A 178 -42.93 -2.95 -23.64
N ILE A 179 -43.34 -1.79 -24.18
CA ILE A 179 -44.29 -1.58 -25.31
C ILE A 179 -45.75 -1.76 -24.81
N ASP A 180 -46.68 -0.79 -24.89
CA ASP A 180 -46.69 0.51 -25.60
C ASP A 180 -47.55 1.56 -24.86
N ARG A 181 -47.30 2.86 -25.10
CA ARG A 181 -48.37 3.89 -25.03
C ARG A 181 -48.03 5.14 -25.83
N VAL A 182 -48.77 5.35 -26.92
CA VAL A 182 -48.68 6.49 -27.83
C VAL A 182 -50.06 7.18 -27.95
N ASP A 183 -50.01 8.51 -27.95
CA ASP A 183 -50.94 9.56 -28.43
C ASP A 183 -52.41 9.72 -27.98
N ALA A 184 -52.70 10.98 -27.61
CA ALA A 184 -53.78 11.86 -28.10
C ALA A 184 -53.32 13.33 -27.83
N THR A 185 -52.87 14.11 -28.82
CA THR A 185 -53.62 15.15 -29.60
C THR A 185 -54.23 16.29 -28.73
N ASP A 186 -54.22 17.59 -29.06
CA ASP A 186 -54.23 18.27 -30.38
C ASP A 186 -53.53 19.67 -30.43
N GLU A 187 -53.15 20.06 -31.66
CA GLU A 187 -53.08 21.41 -32.31
C GLU A 187 -52.65 22.70 -31.56
N HIS A 188 -51.82 23.62 -32.15
CA HIS A 188 -52.13 24.41 -33.35
C HIS A 188 -50.88 25.18 -33.91
N SER A 189 -50.78 25.33 -35.25
CA SER A 189 -50.33 26.50 -36.07
C SER A 189 -49.18 27.45 -35.61
N SER A 190 -48.28 27.99 -36.47
CA SER A 190 -47.82 27.73 -37.85
C SER A 190 -46.66 28.70 -38.23
N ASN A 191 -45.86 28.37 -39.27
CA ASN A 191 -44.93 29.26 -40.03
C ASN A 191 -43.73 29.91 -39.29
N SER A 192 -42.59 30.25 -39.92
CA SER A 192 -41.96 29.81 -41.19
C SER A 192 -40.56 30.47 -41.33
N ARG A 193 -39.58 29.80 -41.99
CA ARG A 193 -38.43 30.36 -42.78
C ARG A 193 -37.56 31.50 -42.16
N SER A 194 -36.25 31.67 -42.39
CA SER A 194 -35.11 30.95 -42.98
C SER A 194 -33.95 31.99 -43.10
N SER A 195 -32.74 31.56 -43.48
CA SER A 195 -31.60 32.36 -44.01
C SER A 195 -30.73 33.27 -43.09
N HIS A 196 -29.43 32.93 -43.11
CA HIS A 196 -28.20 33.67 -42.76
C HIS A 196 -27.88 34.86 -43.73
N PRO A 197 -26.70 35.54 -43.69
CA PRO A 197 -25.95 36.19 -42.58
C PRO A 197 -25.30 37.57 -42.96
N SER A 198 -24.47 38.13 -42.05
CA SER A 198 -23.26 38.96 -42.28
C SER A 198 -23.32 40.45 -42.71
N SER A 199 -22.82 41.35 -41.83
CA SER A 199 -21.79 42.42 -42.05
C SER A 199 -21.55 43.16 -40.72
N VAL A 200 -20.32 43.42 -40.20
CA VAL A 200 -19.33 44.49 -40.53
C VAL A 200 -20.02 45.89 -40.56
N VAL A 201 -19.63 46.95 -39.82
CA VAL A 201 -18.28 47.57 -39.65
C VAL A 201 -18.15 48.40 -38.34
N GLU A 202 -16.89 48.60 -37.93
CA GLU A 202 -16.29 49.83 -37.36
C GLU A 202 -16.45 50.28 -35.89
N ALA A 203 -15.50 51.14 -35.50
CA ALA A 203 -15.08 51.44 -34.14
C ALA A 203 -14.90 52.94 -33.92
N ALA A 204 -14.86 53.38 -32.65
CA ALA A 204 -14.35 54.68 -32.26
C ALA A 204 -13.56 54.59 -30.95
N VAL A 205 -12.40 55.24 -30.91
CA VAL A 205 -11.49 55.35 -29.76
C VAL A 205 -11.32 56.84 -29.43
N SER A 206 -11.24 57.21 -28.15
CA SER A 206 -10.53 58.43 -27.75
C SER A 206 -9.94 58.35 -26.33
N ASP A 207 -8.64 58.63 -26.25
CA ASP A 207 -7.88 59.10 -25.07
C ASP A 207 -8.54 60.36 -24.41
N SER A 208 -8.12 60.90 -23.25
CA SER A 208 -6.75 60.96 -22.69
C SER A 208 -6.68 61.29 -21.17
N GLN A 209 -5.71 60.65 -20.50
CA GLN A 209 -4.63 61.24 -19.65
C GLN A 209 -4.84 62.14 -18.39
N HIS A 210 -4.13 61.71 -17.32
CA HIS A 210 -3.30 62.45 -16.33
C HIS A 210 -3.86 63.56 -15.39
N ALA A 211 -3.75 63.30 -14.08
CA ALA A 211 -3.31 64.26 -13.05
C ALA A 211 -2.64 63.52 -11.86
N VAL A 212 -1.81 64.22 -11.07
CA VAL A 212 -0.86 63.65 -10.07
C VAL A 212 -0.79 64.55 -8.81
N LEU A 213 -0.37 63.97 -7.67
CA LEU A 213 0.15 64.59 -6.42
C LEU A 213 -0.79 65.07 -5.27
N THR A 214 -0.63 64.36 -4.13
CA THR A 214 -0.60 64.81 -2.70
C THR A 214 -1.70 65.66 -2.04
N VAL A 215 -2.41 65.02 -1.11
CA VAL A 215 -2.74 65.46 0.27
C VAL A 215 -2.74 64.18 1.15
N GLY A 216 -2.33 64.09 2.43
CA GLY A 216 -1.71 65.03 3.39
C GLY A 216 -1.29 64.24 4.67
N SER A 217 -0.87 64.90 5.76
CA SER A 217 -0.47 64.23 7.03
C SER A 217 -1.11 64.86 8.28
N ALA A 218 -1.68 64.04 9.17
CA ALA A 218 -1.80 64.30 10.62
C ALA A 218 -2.38 63.10 11.39
N ASN A 219 -1.62 62.53 12.34
CA ASN A 219 -2.03 62.41 13.75
C ASN A 219 -0.90 61.81 14.62
N LYS A 220 -0.80 62.29 15.87
CA LYS A 220 0.34 62.07 16.78
C LYS A 220 -0.12 61.93 18.24
N ALA A 221 0.14 60.77 18.85
CA ALA A 221 0.29 60.50 20.30
C ALA A 221 0.82 59.04 20.40
N LEU A 222 1.92 58.62 21.04
CA LEU A 222 2.68 59.03 22.24
C LEU A 222 1.92 58.92 23.57
N ILE A 223 2.04 57.76 24.25
CA ILE A 223 2.40 57.60 25.68
C ILE A 223 3.18 56.26 25.85
N GLU A 224 4.17 56.22 26.74
CA GLU A 224 5.09 55.10 27.05
C GLU A 224 4.58 54.13 28.15
N PRO A 225 5.19 52.93 28.33
CA PRO A 225 4.80 51.98 29.37
C PRO A 225 5.43 52.26 30.74
N LEU A 226 4.68 52.07 31.83
CA LEU A 226 5.18 52.24 33.20
C LEU A 226 5.43 50.90 33.90
N VAL A 227 6.69 50.67 34.29
CA VAL A 227 7.10 49.61 35.22
C VAL A 227 7.01 50.15 36.66
N THR A 228 6.44 49.37 37.59
CA THR A 228 6.72 49.53 39.04
C THR A 228 6.57 48.20 39.76
N ALA A 229 7.35 48.01 40.83
CA ALA A 229 7.50 46.74 41.53
C ALA A 229 7.11 46.83 43.02
N ALA A 230 6.56 45.72 43.54
CA ALA A 230 6.56 45.23 44.94
C ALA A 230 6.08 46.15 46.08
N PRO A 231 5.56 45.57 47.19
CA PRO A 231 6.48 45.25 48.27
C PRO A 231 6.29 43.85 48.91
N LYS A 232 7.19 43.52 49.84
CA LYS A 232 7.41 42.20 50.46
C LYS A 232 6.69 42.08 51.81
N THR A 233 6.40 40.85 52.24
CA THR A 233 6.55 40.44 53.66
C THR A 233 7.04 39.00 53.79
N ASN A 234 7.83 38.79 54.86
CA ASN A 234 8.53 37.58 55.33
C ASN A 234 7.61 36.34 55.52
N THR A 235 8.06 35.10 55.77
CA THR A 235 9.15 34.69 56.68
C THR A 235 9.55 33.20 56.53
N ALA A 236 10.75 32.88 57.05
CA ALA A 236 11.15 31.61 57.71
C ALA A 236 11.63 30.39 56.88
N ASN A 237 12.81 29.90 57.30
CA ASN A 237 13.37 28.59 57.00
C ASN A 237 12.51 27.44 57.53
N ALA A 238 12.49 26.32 56.81
CA ALA A 238 12.46 24.99 57.44
C ALA A 238 13.14 23.96 56.52
N ALA A 239 14.15 23.26 57.04
CA ALA A 239 14.76 22.10 56.39
C ALA A 239 14.42 20.83 57.19
N LYS A 240 13.78 19.87 56.53
CA LYS A 240 13.69 18.41 56.79
C LYS A 240 12.66 17.87 55.79
N SER A 241 13.01 16.96 54.89
CA SER A 241 13.11 15.52 55.15
C SER A 241 11.82 14.97 55.76
N GLU A 242 10.96 14.30 54.96
CA GLU A 242 10.63 12.90 55.20
C GLU A 242 9.77 12.21 54.13
N THR A 243 9.94 10.89 54.06
CA THR A 243 8.92 9.86 53.77
C THR A 243 8.30 9.74 52.37
N LYS A 244 8.91 8.81 51.63
CA LYS A 244 8.29 7.83 50.71
C LYS A 244 6.83 7.47 51.08
N VAL A 245 5.87 7.96 50.30
CA VAL A 245 4.53 7.36 50.18
C VAL A 245 4.44 6.66 48.82
N GLN A 246 4.02 5.40 48.82
CA GLN A 246 3.76 4.64 47.59
C GLN A 246 2.36 4.99 47.08
N THR A 247 2.26 5.59 45.89
CA THR A 247 1.09 5.41 45.03
C THR A 247 1.43 4.38 43.96
N LYS A 248 0.55 3.36 43.84
CA LYS A 248 0.60 2.39 42.76
C LYS A 248 -0.21 2.96 41.60
N ASP A 249 0.45 3.54 40.61
CA ASP A 249 -0.19 3.85 39.33
C ASP A 249 0.32 2.89 38.25
N ALA A 250 -0.62 2.15 37.67
CA ALA A 250 -0.36 1.07 36.73
C ALA A 250 -0.14 1.62 35.32
N ALA A 251 1.08 2.07 35.02
CA ALA A 251 1.53 2.24 33.65
C ALA A 251 2.12 0.92 33.14
N SER A 252 1.32 0.14 32.40
CA SER A 252 1.85 -1.00 31.63
C SER A 252 2.81 -0.46 30.58
N LYS A 253 4.11 -0.67 30.79
CA LYS A 253 5.14 -0.30 29.82
C LYS A 253 5.15 -1.35 28.71
N THR A 254 4.39 -1.09 27.65
CA THR A 254 4.50 -1.83 26.39
C THR A 254 5.94 -1.84 25.92
N ASN A 255 6.49 -3.02 25.68
CA ASN A 255 7.91 -3.24 25.43
C ASN A 255 8.24 -3.03 23.94
N VAL A 256 7.99 -1.83 23.43
CA VAL A 256 8.21 -1.44 22.03
C VAL A 256 9.68 -1.07 21.84
N GLN A 257 10.37 -1.72 20.89
CA GLN A 257 11.76 -1.40 20.57
C GLN A 257 11.85 -0.40 19.41
N HIS A 258 12.44 0.76 19.70
CA HIS A 258 12.74 1.80 18.72
C HIS A 258 13.99 1.40 17.92
N ASN A 259 13.86 1.24 16.60
CA ASN A 259 14.97 0.89 15.70
C ASN A 259 15.16 1.98 14.64
N GLU A 260 16.30 2.67 14.69
CA GLU A 260 16.61 3.74 13.75
C GLU A 260 17.10 3.15 12.40
N LEU A 261 16.25 3.16 11.39
CA LEU A 261 16.62 2.72 10.04
C LEU A 261 17.51 3.77 9.34
N LYS A 262 18.70 3.36 8.92
CA LYS A 262 19.56 4.11 8.00
C LYS A 262 19.09 3.89 6.57
N SER A 263 18.69 4.95 5.87
CA SER A 263 18.04 4.87 4.55
C SER A 263 18.91 5.41 3.41
N ASP A 264 19.78 4.56 2.88
CA ASP A 264 20.58 4.85 1.68
C ASP A 264 19.86 4.25 0.45
N GLY A 265 18.79 4.93 0.02
CA GLY A 265 17.87 4.43 -1.01
C GLY A 265 16.63 3.77 -0.42
N TYR A 266 15.56 3.76 -1.23
CA TYR A 266 14.19 3.44 -0.83
C TYR A 266 13.91 1.93 -0.67
N THR A 267 14.75 1.23 0.09
CA THR A 267 14.55 -0.18 0.46
C THR A 267 13.80 -0.27 1.79
N TYR A 268 12.48 -0.44 1.71
CA TYR A 268 11.62 -0.52 2.88
C TYR A 268 11.48 -1.96 3.35
N SER A 269 12.35 -2.39 4.26
CA SER A 269 12.20 -3.69 4.93
C SER A 269 12.75 -3.61 6.34
N LEU A 270 12.12 -4.30 7.27
CA LEU A 270 12.65 -4.49 8.61
C LEU A 270 13.61 -5.69 8.63
N PRO A 271 14.52 -5.78 9.62
CA PRO A 271 15.27 -7.00 9.88
C PRO A 271 14.34 -8.20 10.12
N LYS A 272 14.84 -9.41 9.90
CA LYS A 272 14.06 -10.63 10.19
C LYS A 272 13.65 -10.68 11.67
N GLY A 273 12.46 -11.20 11.94
CA GLY A 273 11.88 -11.24 13.29
C GLY A 273 11.11 -9.97 13.70
N TYR A 274 11.04 -8.94 12.86
CA TYR A 274 10.29 -7.71 13.11
C TYR A 274 9.13 -7.51 12.11
N VAL A 275 8.11 -6.76 12.52
CA VAL A 275 6.96 -6.35 11.70
C VAL A 275 6.49 -4.95 12.12
N ALA A 276 6.05 -4.14 11.16
CA ALA A 276 5.34 -2.88 11.43
C ALA A 276 3.95 -2.91 10.79
N LEU A 277 2.94 -2.52 11.57
CA LEU A 277 1.60 -2.19 11.08
C LEU A 277 1.52 -0.68 10.90
N THR A 278 1.14 -0.23 9.70
CA THR A 278 1.01 1.20 9.39
C THR A 278 -0.34 1.49 8.76
N PHE A 279 -0.99 2.59 9.16
CA PHE A 279 -2.37 2.90 8.81
C PHE A 279 -2.47 4.26 8.12
N ASP A 280 -2.91 4.26 6.86
CA ASP A 280 -3.06 5.45 6.02
C ASP A 280 -4.51 5.99 6.03
N ASP A 281 -4.72 7.14 5.39
CA ASP A 281 -5.99 7.86 5.19
C ASP A 281 -6.71 8.43 6.43
N GLY A 282 -6.25 8.12 7.64
CA GLY A 282 -6.80 8.67 8.88
C GLY A 282 -6.59 10.18 9.09
N PRO A 283 -7.08 10.75 10.21
CA PRO A 283 -7.94 10.10 11.20
C PRO A 283 -9.39 10.04 10.70
N SER A 284 -10.02 8.88 10.82
CA SER A 284 -11.41 8.62 10.40
C SER A 284 -12.30 8.30 11.60
N ALA A 285 -13.51 7.78 11.34
CA ALA A 285 -14.35 7.20 12.40
C ALA A 285 -13.73 5.94 13.03
N TYR A 286 -12.75 5.30 12.37
CA TYR A 286 -12.14 4.04 12.82
C TYR A 286 -10.85 4.23 13.64
N THR A 287 -10.20 5.41 13.63
CA THR A 287 -8.90 5.62 14.32
C THR A 287 -8.92 5.13 15.75
N LYS A 288 -9.91 5.56 16.54
CA LYS A 288 -10.01 5.18 17.96
C LYS A 288 -10.11 3.65 18.11
N GLN A 289 -10.93 2.99 17.31
CA GLN A 289 -11.13 1.54 17.39
C GLN A 289 -9.86 0.76 16.96
N ILE A 290 -9.09 1.27 15.99
CA ILE A 290 -7.80 0.68 15.61
C ILE A 290 -6.79 0.85 16.76
N VAL A 291 -6.71 2.05 17.36
CA VAL A 291 -5.85 2.31 18.52
C VAL A 291 -6.22 1.40 19.69
N ASP A 292 -7.51 1.28 20.03
CA ASP A 292 -8.01 0.40 21.09
C ASP A 292 -7.59 -1.05 20.85
N ILE A 293 -7.80 -1.60 19.64
CA ILE A 293 -7.42 -2.98 19.29
C ILE A 293 -5.91 -3.21 19.41
N LEU A 294 -5.08 -2.22 19.05
CA LEU A 294 -3.63 -2.30 19.19
C LEU A 294 -3.21 -2.27 20.67
N THR A 295 -3.75 -1.34 21.45
CA THR A 295 -3.46 -1.19 22.90
C THR A 295 -3.92 -2.41 23.70
N ASP A 296 -5.12 -2.93 23.47
CA ASP A 296 -5.66 -4.16 24.09
C ASP A 296 -4.81 -5.40 23.76
N ASN A 297 -3.94 -5.31 22.75
CA ASN A 297 -3.01 -6.34 22.34
C ASN A 297 -1.54 -6.07 22.73
N ASP A 298 -1.23 -5.04 23.53
CA ASP A 298 0.15 -4.64 23.86
C ASP A 298 1.04 -4.38 22.61
N VAL A 299 0.45 -3.93 21.51
CA VAL A 299 1.17 -3.58 20.26
C VAL A 299 0.97 -2.11 19.91
N ALA A 300 1.90 -1.55 19.14
CA ALA A 300 1.82 -0.18 18.62
C ALA A 300 1.86 -0.17 17.10
N GLY A 301 1.23 0.85 16.50
CA GLY A 301 1.18 1.10 15.06
C GLY A 301 1.70 2.48 14.69
N THR A 302 1.93 2.71 13.40
CA THR A 302 2.29 4.04 12.85
C THR A 302 1.17 4.53 11.95
N PHE A 303 0.53 5.64 12.31
CA PHE A 303 -0.59 6.23 11.57
C PHE A 303 -0.09 7.38 10.68
N LEU A 304 -0.39 7.34 9.40
CA LEU A 304 -0.02 8.37 8.42
C LEU A 304 -1.30 9.14 8.09
N PHE A 305 -1.43 10.32 8.70
CA PHE A 305 -2.67 11.09 8.68
C PHE A 305 -2.72 12.14 7.57
N ILE A 306 -3.89 12.27 6.94
CA ILE A 306 -4.22 13.34 5.99
C ILE A 306 -4.58 14.60 6.78
N GLY A 307 -3.94 15.73 6.47
CA GLY A 307 -4.13 16.97 7.23
C GLY A 307 -5.58 17.49 7.25
N LYS A 308 -6.31 17.42 6.13
CA LYS A 308 -7.75 17.73 6.06
C LYS A 308 -8.64 16.82 6.93
N ASN A 309 -8.16 15.64 7.32
CA ASN A 309 -8.88 14.73 8.20
C ASN A 309 -8.53 15.02 9.66
N ALA A 310 -7.26 15.30 9.98
CA ALA A 310 -6.84 15.78 11.30
C ALA A 310 -7.62 17.04 11.71
N ALA A 311 -7.67 18.05 10.83
CA ALA A 311 -8.43 19.28 11.04
C ALA A 311 -9.94 19.10 11.32
N LYS A 312 -10.52 17.94 10.98
CA LYS A 312 -11.92 17.58 11.27
C LYS A 312 -12.07 16.70 12.52
N ASN A 313 -11.04 15.95 12.88
CA ASN A 313 -11.06 14.95 13.94
C ASN A 313 -9.81 15.07 14.86
N ARG A 314 -9.58 16.29 15.33
CA ARG A 314 -8.39 16.70 16.09
C ARG A 314 -8.10 15.78 17.29
N SER A 315 -9.14 15.40 18.03
CA SER A 315 -9.02 14.52 19.19
C SER A 315 -8.46 13.13 18.87
N ALA A 316 -8.61 12.64 17.64
CA ALA A 316 -8.07 11.32 17.26
C ALA A 316 -6.54 11.32 17.10
N VAL A 317 -5.92 12.46 16.76
CA VAL A 317 -4.45 12.58 16.69
C VAL A 317 -3.85 12.49 18.09
N GLY A 318 -4.34 13.34 19.02
CA GLY A 318 -3.96 13.28 20.42
C GLY A 318 -4.21 11.90 21.04
N TYR A 319 -5.36 11.28 20.78
CA TYR A 319 -5.68 9.94 21.27
C TYR A 319 -4.66 8.89 20.84
N ALA A 320 -4.26 8.88 19.56
CA ALA A 320 -3.25 7.96 19.05
C ALA A 320 -1.89 8.15 19.76
N VAL A 321 -1.46 9.41 19.94
CA VAL A 321 -0.20 9.75 20.61
C VAL A 321 -0.20 9.39 22.10
N GLU A 322 -1.30 9.67 22.81
CA GLU A 322 -1.49 9.33 24.22
C GLU A 322 -1.43 7.82 24.48
N HIS A 323 -1.88 7.01 23.52
CA HIS A 323 -1.86 5.55 23.58
C HIS A 323 -0.56 4.93 23.00
N GLY A 324 0.47 5.74 22.76
CA GLY A 324 1.81 5.28 22.37
C GLY A 324 1.95 4.89 20.89
N MET A 325 1.03 5.34 20.04
CA MET A 325 1.14 5.16 18.58
C MET A 325 2.03 6.26 17.97
N SER A 326 2.71 5.93 16.88
CA SER A 326 3.43 6.93 16.09
C SER A 326 2.50 7.62 15.10
N VAL A 327 2.75 8.90 14.83
CA VAL A 327 1.98 9.73 13.89
C VAL A 327 2.91 10.35 12.85
N GLY A 328 2.55 10.19 11.58
CA GLY A 328 3.22 10.74 10.40
C GLY A 328 2.26 11.46 9.45
N ASN A 329 2.82 12.03 8.39
CA ASN A 329 2.15 12.88 7.41
C ASN A 329 1.76 12.10 6.14
N HIS A 330 0.52 12.22 5.70
CA HIS A 330 0.00 11.65 4.44
C HIS A 330 -0.53 12.72 3.47
N SER A 331 0.15 13.87 3.42
CA SER A 331 -0.23 15.11 2.71
C SER A 331 -1.49 15.80 3.26
N TRP A 332 -1.78 17.00 2.74
CA TRP A 332 -2.93 17.78 3.22
C TRP A 332 -4.25 17.18 2.74
N ASP A 333 -4.28 16.66 1.52
CA ASP A 333 -5.54 16.28 0.86
C ASP A 333 -5.48 15.06 -0.05
N HIS A 334 -4.46 14.22 0.12
CA HIS A 334 -4.25 13.00 -0.65
C HIS A 334 -4.12 13.25 -2.17
N SER A 335 -3.69 14.46 -2.57
CA SER A 335 -3.42 14.77 -3.97
C SER A 335 -2.15 14.07 -4.50
N LYS A 336 -2.02 13.95 -5.82
CA LYS A 336 -0.82 13.39 -6.47
C LYS A 336 0.33 14.41 -6.43
N LEU A 337 1.01 14.53 -5.29
CA LEU A 337 2.05 15.56 -5.03
C LEU A 337 3.15 15.64 -6.09
N THR A 338 3.49 14.53 -6.76
CA THR A 338 4.46 14.50 -7.88
C THR A 338 4.04 15.34 -9.10
N LYS A 339 2.75 15.67 -9.22
CA LYS A 339 2.19 16.53 -10.29
C LYS A 339 2.05 18.01 -9.88
N LEU A 340 2.37 18.36 -8.63
CA LEU A 340 2.23 19.73 -8.11
C LEU A 340 3.52 20.55 -8.28
N THR A 341 3.39 21.87 -8.29
CA THR A 341 4.55 22.79 -8.20
C THR A 341 5.25 22.64 -6.85
N ASP A 342 6.53 22.94 -6.77
CA ASP A 342 7.30 22.78 -5.53
C ASP A 342 6.77 23.59 -4.35
N LYS A 343 6.20 24.78 -4.61
CA LYS A 343 5.48 25.57 -3.61
C LYS A 343 4.24 24.83 -3.07
N ALA A 344 3.47 24.18 -3.95
CA ALA A 344 2.28 23.43 -3.58
C ALA A 344 2.61 22.08 -2.91
N LYS A 345 3.70 21.41 -3.29
CA LYS A 345 4.27 20.25 -2.57
C LYS A 345 4.64 20.64 -1.14
N LEU A 346 5.41 21.71 -0.99
CA LEU A 346 5.87 22.20 0.32
C LEU A 346 4.69 22.60 1.20
N ALA A 347 3.74 23.38 0.68
CA ALA A 347 2.54 23.78 1.41
C ALA A 347 1.73 22.57 1.91
N ASN A 348 1.54 21.54 1.07
CA ASN A 348 0.86 20.29 1.47
C ASN A 348 1.53 19.61 2.67
N ILE A 349 2.86 19.52 2.65
CA ILE A 349 3.62 18.84 3.71
C ILE A 349 3.59 19.69 4.99
N THR A 350 3.99 20.97 4.90
CA THR A 350 4.09 21.87 6.07
C THR A 350 2.73 22.08 6.73
N GLN A 351 1.67 22.37 5.98
CA GLN A 351 0.34 22.58 6.55
C GLN A 351 -0.19 21.34 7.31
N THR A 352 0.15 20.14 6.82
CA THR A 352 -0.21 18.88 7.50
C THR A 352 0.62 18.67 8.76
N ASN A 353 1.92 19.00 8.73
CA ASN A 353 2.75 18.96 9.94
C ASN A 353 2.22 19.93 11.01
N ASP A 354 1.86 21.15 10.62
CA ASP A 354 1.37 22.19 11.53
C ASP A 354 0.06 21.78 12.20
N GLU A 355 -0.92 21.24 11.45
CA GLU A 355 -2.18 20.74 12.01
C GLU A 355 -1.94 19.55 12.96
N LEU A 356 -1.16 18.55 12.54
CA LEU A 356 -0.86 17.37 13.36
C LEU A 356 -0.12 17.72 14.66
N VAL A 357 0.81 18.68 14.63
CA VAL A 357 1.48 19.18 15.84
C VAL A 357 0.49 19.94 16.73
N SER A 358 -0.40 20.75 16.15
CA SER A 358 -1.44 21.45 16.91
C SER A 358 -2.46 20.51 17.58
N ASP A 359 -2.67 19.33 17.00
CA ASP A 359 -3.57 18.29 17.49
C ASP A 359 -2.88 17.26 18.43
N GLY A 360 -1.62 17.48 18.81
CA GLY A 360 -0.92 16.71 19.85
C GLY A 360 0.22 15.81 19.39
N ALA A 361 0.53 15.75 18.09
CA ALA A 361 1.79 15.12 17.64
C ALA A 361 3.00 15.94 18.12
N LYS A 362 4.10 15.28 18.51
CA LYS A 362 5.30 15.96 19.02
C LYS A 362 6.03 16.72 17.92
N GLN A 363 6.62 15.97 16.99
CA GLN A 363 7.28 16.47 15.79
C GLN A 363 7.02 15.43 14.70
N VAL A 364 6.48 15.87 13.56
CA VAL A 364 6.17 14.95 12.46
C VAL A 364 7.43 14.71 11.63
N THR A 365 8.07 13.57 11.84
CA THR A 365 9.34 13.15 11.21
C THR A 365 9.14 12.20 10.03
N LEU A 366 7.92 11.68 9.84
CA LEU A 366 7.59 10.67 8.84
C LEU A 366 6.64 11.24 7.79
N PHE A 367 6.90 10.93 6.53
CA PHE A 367 6.01 11.24 5.42
C PHE A 367 5.80 10.00 4.55
N ARG A 368 4.55 9.68 4.24
CA ARG A 368 4.22 8.72 3.19
C ARG A 368 3.52 9.46 2.04
N PRO A 369 4.01 9.37 0.79
CA PRO A 369 3.33 10.00 -0.33
C PRO A 369 2.02 9.27 -0.65
N PRO A 370 0.92 10.00 -0.92
CA PRO A 370 -0.31 9.44 -1.49
C PRO A 370 -0.02 8.54 -2.70
N TYR A 371 -0.72 7.40 -2.77
CA TYR A 371 -0.56 6.38 -3.82
C TYR A 371 0.87 5.80 -3.95
N GLY A 372 1.77 6.05 -2.99
CA GLY A 372 3.18 5.67 -3.07
C GLY A 372 3.98 6.45 -4.11
N LEU A 373 3.45 7.57 -4.64
CA LEU A 373 4.08 8.30 -5.75
C LEU A 373 5.12 9.30 -5.25
N ILE A 374 6.40 9.05 -5.56
CA ILE A 374 7.51 9.96 -5.23
C ILE A 374 8.43 10.21 -6.42
N ASN A 375 8.96 11.44 -6.50
CA ASN A 375 9.99 11.87 -7.44
C ASN A 375 11.09 12.66 -6.70
N SER A 376 12.17 13.02 -7.42
CA SER A 376 13.32 13.77 -6.90
C SER A 376 12.91 15.08 -6.22
N GLU A 377 11.93 15.79 -6.79
CA GLU A 377 11.48 17.09 -6.31
C GLU A 377 10.72 16.93 -4.98
N LEU A 378 9.77 15.99 -4.93
CA LEU A 378 9.03 15.69 -3.70
C LEU A 378 9.96 15.19 -2.60
N ALA A 379 10.88 14.27 -2.92
CA ALA A 379 11.89 13.78 -1.99
C ALA A 379 12.75 14.91 -1.41
N ALA A 380 13.15 15.88 -2.24
CA ALA A 380 13.90 17.06 -1.80
C ALA A 380 13.06 17.96 -0.87
N GLN A 381 11.77 18.13 -1.12
CA GLN A 381 10.89 18.90 -0.21
C GLN A 381 10.68 18.19 1.13
N VAL A 382 10.45 16.87 1.14
CA VAL A 382 10.36 16.05 2.36
C VAL A 382 11.65 16.15 3.18
N LYS A 383 12.82 16.02 2.53
CA LYS A 383 14.13 16.19 3.18
C LYS A 383 14.35 17.59 3.74
N LYS A 384 13.89 18.65 3.06
CA LYS A 384 13.96 20.04 3.58
C LYS A 384 13.12 20.23 4.85
N GLN A 385 12.02 19.49 4.99
CA GLN A 385 11.20 19.46 6.21
C GLN A 385 11.80 18.57 7.33
N LYS A 386 13.02 18.02 7.12
CA LYS A 386 13.70 17.08 8.04
C LYS A 386 12.96 15.76 8.25
N MET A 387 12.14 15.36 7.28
CA MET A 387 11.32 14.16 7.34
C MET A 387 11.97 13.00 6.57
N LYS A 388 11.68 11.77 7.00
CA LYS A 388 12.00 10.52 6.30
C LYS A 388 10.79 10.08 5.48
N VAL A 389 11.03 9.52 4.30
CA VAL A 389 9.97 8.86 3.51
C VAL A 389 9.75 7.47 4.09
N LEU A 390 8.50 7.11 4.38
CA LEU A 390 8.10 5.78 4.83
C LEU A 390 7.12 5.18 3.82
N MET A 391 7.54 4.15 3.09
CA MET A 391 6.64 3.35 2.25
C MET A 391 6.38 1.99 2.92
N TRP A 392 6.11 0.95 2.13
CA TRP A 392 5.76 -0.39 2.58
C TRP A 392 6.40 -1.45 1.68
N ASN A 393 6.40 -2.70 2.14
CA ASN A 393 6.75 -3.88 1.33
C ASN A 393 5.74 -5.05 1.50
N ARG A 394 4.66 -4.80 2.23
CA ARG A 394 3.51 -5.66 2.37
C ARG A 394 2.25 -4.81 2.17
N ASP A 395 1.37 -5.29 1.33
CA ASP A 395 0.17 -4.60 0.87
C ASP A 395 -0.94 -5.65 0.79
N PRO A 396 -1.79 -5.78 1.83
CA PRO A 396 -2.90 -6.72 1.84
C PRO A 396 -4.08 -6.29 0.95
N GLU A 397 -3.98 -5.15 0.26
CA GLU A 397 -5.04 -4.58 -0.58
C GLU A 397 -6.37 -4.37 0.18
N ASP A 398 -6.29 -4.09 1.50
CA ASP A 398 -7.43 -3.86 2.39
C ASP A 398 -8.32 -2.67 1.99
N TRP A 399 -7.78 -1.77 1.17
CA TRP A 399 -8.52 -0.69 0.53
C TRP A 399 -9.55 -1.16 -0.51
N ASN A 400 -9.38 -2.38 -1.04
CA ASN A 400 -10.21 -3.04 -2.06
C ASN A 400 -10.90 -4.32 -1.57
N ALA A 401 -10.70 -4.71 -0.30
CA ALA A 401 -11.32 -5.92 0.26
C ALA A 401 -12.80 -5.71 0.60
N ASP A 402 -13.65 -6.63 0.17
CA ASP A 402 -15.08 -6.70 0.48
C ASP A 402 -15.33 -7.46 1.80
N THR A 403 -14.34 -8.19 2.31
CA THR A 403 -14.42 -8.93 3.57
C THR A 403 -13.13 -8.85 4.40
N ARG A 404 -13.23 -9.13 5.71
CA ARG A 404 -12.05 -9.29 6.58
C ARG A 404 -11.16 -10.48 6.16
N ASP A 405 -11.76 -11.52 5.59
CA ASP A 405 -11.07 -12.79 5.32
C ASP A 405 -10.15 -12.66 4.10
N GLU A 406 -10.51 -11.85 3.10
CA GLU A 406 -9.63 -11.48 1.98
C GLU A 406 -8.32 -10.81 2.45
N ILE A 407 -8.41 -9.97 3.48
CA ILE A 407 -7.23 -9.34 4.11
C ILE A 407 -6.38 -10.40 4.82
N LEU A 408 -7.01 -11.32 5.56
CA LEU A 408 -6.30 -12.38 6.29
C LEU A 408 -5.61 -13.37 5.33
N ASP A 409 -6.26 -13.70 4.21
CA ASP A 409 -5.76 -14.53 3.12
C ASP A 409 -4.38 -14.06 2.61
N TYR A 410 -4.12 -12.75 2.63
CA TYR A 410 -2.80 -12.20 2.28
C TYR A 410 -1.72 -12.61 3.30
N PHE A 411 -2.01 -12.50 4.60
CA PHE A 411 -1.06 -12.79 5.67
C PHE A 411 -0.65 -14.27 5.71
N GLU A 412 -1.54 -15.18 5.31
CA GLU A 412 -1.22 -16.61 5.20
C GLU A 412 -0.31 -16.93 4.02
N LYS A 413 -0.44 -16.19 2.90
CA LYS A 413 0.28 -16.42 1.64
C LYS A 413 1.68 -15.80 1.60
N VAL A 414 1.97 -14.81 2.43
CA VAL A 414 3.27 -14.10 2.45
C VAL A 414 4.08 -14.42 3.72
N ASN A 415 5.41 -14.36 3.63
CA ASN A 415 6.25 -14.35 4.83
C ASN A 415 6.12 -12.99 5.56
N PRO A 416 5.61 -12.94 6.80
CA PRO A 416 5.38 -11.68 7.51
C PRO A 416 6.66 -11.06 8.10
N SER A 417 7.73 -11.84 8.27
CA SER A 417 8.99 -11.36 8.84
C SER A 417 9.65 -10.31 7.94
N GLY A 418 10.03 -9.17 8.51
CA GLY A 418 10.61 -8.03 7.79
C GLY A 418 9.57 -7.14 7.10
N GLY A 419 8.28 -7.38 7.37
CA GLY A 419 7.15 -6.72 6.75
C GLY A 419 6.87 -5.32 7.32
N ILE A 420 6.74 -4.34 6.43
CA ILE A 420 6.11 -3.05 6.69
C ILE A 420 4.79 -3.09 5.94
N TYR A 421 3.70 -3.26 6.68
CA TYR A 421 2.35 -3.40 6.14
C TYR A 421 1.69 -2.03 5.99
N VAL A 422 1.29 -1.67 4.77
CA VAL A 422 0.27 -0.64 4.56
C VAL A 422 -1.10 -1.25 4.84
N LEU A 423 -1.89 -0.53 5.60
CA LEU A 423 -3.30 -0.76 5.87
C LEU A 423 -3.99 0.62 5.82
N HIS A 424 -5.30 0.65 5.74
CA HIS A 424 -6.09 1.89 5.67
C HIS A 424 -7.14 1.88 6.77
N GLU A 425 -7.59 3.06 7.22
CA GLU A 425 -8.65 3.13 8.22
C GLU A 425 -10.03 2.78 7.65
N LYS A 426 -10.33 1.48 7.54
CA LYS A 426 -11.56 0.93 6.96
C LYS A 426 -12.20 -0.14 7.85
N LYS A 427 -13.49 -0.37 7.62
CA LYS A 427 -14.31 -1.37 8.33
C LYS A 427 -13.67 -2.77 8.33
N HIS A 428 -13.32 -3.30 7.16
CA HIS A 428 -12.79 -4.66 7.06
C HIS A 428 -11.38 -4.78 7.64
N THR A 429 -10.58 -3.72 7.59
CA THR A 429 -9.29 -3.62 8.29
C THR A 429 -9.47 -3.74 9.80
N VAL A 430 -10.42 -2.99 10.38
CA VAL A 430 -10.79 -3.09 11.81
C VAL A 430 -11.24 -4.50 12.17
N GLU A 431 -12.08 -5.12 11.35
CA GLU A 431 -12.55 -6.49 11.55
C GLU A 431 -11.40 -7.52 11.46
N ALA A 432 -10.46 -7.35 10.54
CA ALA A 432 -9.32 -8.26 10.35
C ALA A 432 -8.25 -8.11 11.46
N LEU A 433 -8.03 -6.88 11.95
CA LEU A 433 -6.88 -6.49 12.77
C LEU A 433 -6.60 -7.39 14.00
N PRO A 434 -7.59 -7.84 14.80
CA PRO A 434 -7.31 -8.74 15.93
C PRO A 434 -6.65 -10.06 15.49
N ALA A 435 -7.14 -10.66 14.40
CA ALA A 435 -6.59 -11.92 13.87
C ALA A 435 -5.25 -11.72 13.15
N ILE A 436 -5.04 -10.54 12.52
CA ILE A 436 -3.73 -10.13 12.01
C ILE A 436 -2.70 -10.11 13.15
N ILE A 437 -3.02 -9.45 14.27
CA ILE A 437 -2.13 -9.34 15.42
C ILE A 437 -1.86 -10.73 16.04
N GLU A 438 -2.90 -11.55 16.22
CA GLU A 438 -2.75 -12.92 16.71
C GLU A 438 -1.82 -13.76 15.83
N TYR A 439 -2.03 -13.72 14.50
CA TYR A 439 -1.19 -14.43 13.54
C TYR A 439 0.28 -13.98 13.62
N LEU A 440 0.55 -12.67 13.64
CA LEU A 440 1.90 -12.12 13.73
C LEU A 440 2.59 -12.46 15.06
N LYS A 441 1.84 -12.44 16.18
CA LYS A 441 2.33 -12.91 17.50
C LYS A 441 2.65 -14.41 17.48
N LYS A 442 1.82 -15.24 16.86
CA LYS A 442 2.05 -16.69 16.69
C LYS A 442 3.28 -17.01 15.84
N LYS A 443 3.65 -16.11 14.92
CA LYS A 443 4.93 -16.15 14.17
C LYS A 443 6.13 -15.59 14.96
N GLN A 444 5.94 -15.24 16.24
CA GLN A 444 6.96 -14.71 17.16
C GLN A 444 7.65 -13.44 16.65
N LEU A 445 6.90 -12.58 15.94
CA LEU A 445 7.41 -11.32 15.41
C LEU A 445 7.29 -10.19 16.44
N LYS A 446 8.32 -9.33 16.48
CA LYS A 446 8.34 -8.12 17.28
C LYS A 446 7.71 -6.97 16.51
N PHE A 447 6.70 -6.34 17.10
CA PHE A 447 6.06 -5.15 16.55
C PHE A 447 6.96 -3.93 16.76
N VAL A 448 7.10 -3.09 15.74
CA VAL A 448 7.85 -1.83 15.80
C VAL A 448 7.06 -0.70 15.13
N ILE A 449 7.33 0.52 15.61
CA ILE A 449 6.88 1.77 15.05
C ILE A 449 8.08 2.56 14.53
N PHE A 450 7.80 3.59 13.74
CA PHE A 450 8.81 4.53 13.23
C PHE A 450 8.71 5.85 13.98
N GLU A 451 9.83 6.56 14.17
CA GLU A 451 9.92 7.90 14.78
C GLU A 451 11.02 8.75 14.10
#